data_AF-A0A5J6N7J1-F1
#
_entry.id   AF-A0A5J6N7J1-F1
#
_cell.length_a   1.000
_cell.length_b   1.000
_cell.length_c   1.000
_cell.angle_alpha   90.00
_cell.angle_beta   90.00
_cell.angle_gamma   90.00
#
_symmetry.space_group_name_H-M   'P 1'
#
loop_
_entity.id
_entity.type
_entity.pdbx_description
1 polymer ?
#
loop_
_entity_poly.entity_id
_entity_poly.type
_entity_poly.pdbx_seq_one_letter_code
_entity_poly.pdbx_strand_id
1 'polypeptide(L)'
;MENDHVLSGLIRKRAELAGEIDHLATVVQQKMIELDHLDATIRIFKPDIDLETVKPRTVPPRHQALPGEMIRGVLTVLRESKAPLSSMEITLRLMERRVMNTADKMLVRTVSKRVVACVRHSRAKGLLRSTKTPGQQLLWEIAR
;
A
#
# COMPACT_ATOMS: atom_id res chain seq x y z
N MET A 1 -28.12 -13.96 25.89
CA MET A 1 -27.84 -15.02 24.90
C MET A 1 -27.55 -14.51 23.48
N GLU A 2 -28.03 -13.34 23.03
CA GLU A 2 -27.80 -12.90 21.63
C GLU A 2 -26.38 -12.37 21.36
N ASN A 3 -25.68 -11.89 22.39
CA ASN A 3 -24.33 -11.31 22.26
C ASN A 3 -23.18 -12.22 22.76
N ASP A 4 -23.45 -13.36 23.39
CA ASP A 4 -22.38 -14.19 23.99
C ASP A 4 -21.50 -14.86 22.92
N HIS A 5 -22.08 -15.26 21.80
CA HIS A 5 -21.34 -15.80 20.66
C HIS A 5 -20.46 -14.75 19.98
N VAL A 6 -20.96 -13.51 19.87
CA VAL A 6 -20.19 -12.37 19.34
C VAL A 6 -19.07 -12.01 20.31
N LEU A 7 -19.38 -11.90 21.62
CA LEU A 7 -18.41 -11.55 22.65
C LEU A 7 -17.30 -12.61 22.77
N SER A 8 -17.64 -13.90 22.79
CA SER A 8 -16.65 -14.98 22.81
C SER A 8 -15.77 -14.99 21.55
N GLY A 9 -16.34 -14.71 20.37
CA GLY A 9 -15.59 -14.52 19.13
C GLY A 9 -14.60 -13.35 19.21
N LEU A 10 -15.03 -12.20 19.74
CA LEU A 10 -14.20 -11.01 19.93
C LEU A 10 -13.07 -11.25 20.95
N ILE A 11 -13.35 -11.94 22.06
CA ILE A 11 -12.34 -12.30 23.06
C ILE A 11 -11.28 -13.22 22.44
N ARG A 12 -11.69 -14.22 21.64
CA ARG A 12 -10.76 -15.10 20.92
C ARG A 12 -9.88 -14.28 19.97
N LYS A 13 -10.47 -13.39 19.17
CA LYS A 13 -9.69 -12.57 18.24
C LYS A 13 -8.74 -11.62 18.96
N ARG A 14 -9.14 -11.06 20.11
CA ARG A 14 -8.25 -10.25 20.96
C ARG A 14 -7.04 -11.06 21.45
N ALA A 15 -7.25 -12.29 21.91
CA ALA A 15 -6.18 -13.15 22.39
C ALA A 15 -5.20 -13.52 21.26
N GLU A 16 -5.72 -13.83 20.07
CA GLU A 16 -4.93 -14.06 18.86
C GLU A 16 -4.06 -12.85 18.52
N LEU A 17 -4.67 -11.66 18.44
CA LEU A 17 -3.94 -10.40 18.15
C LEU A 17 -2.89 -10.08 19.22
N ALA A 18 -3.18 -10.34 20.50
CA ALA A 18 -2.21 -10.15 21.57
C ALA A 18 -0.99 -11.08 21.41
N GLY A 19 -1.21 -12.36 21.10
CA GLY A 19 -0.13 -13.31 20.83
C GLY A 19 0.70 -12.94 19.60
N GLU A 20 0.07 -12.45 18.53
CA GLU A 20 0.77 -11.92 17.36
C GLU A 20 1.67 -10.73 17.71
N ILE A 21 1.18 -9.80 18.54
CA ILE A 21 1.96 -8.64 18.99
C ILE A 21 3.17 -9.10 19.80
N ASP A 22 3.00 -10.01 20.76
CA ASP A 22 4.09 -10.52 21.60
C ASP A 22 5.15 -11.24 20.77
N HIS A 23 4.73 -12.04 19.79
CA HIS A 23 5.64 -12.69 18.86
C HIS A 23 6.42 -11.68 18.03
N LEU A 24 5.75 -10.70 17.43
CA LEU A 24 6.40 -9.65 16.64
C LEU A 24 7.36 -8.82 17.47
N ALA A 25 7.02 -8.51 18.73
CA ALA A 25 7.91 -7.82 19.64
C ALA A 25 9.20 -8.62 19.89
N THR A 26 9.07 -9.94 20.08
CA THR A 26 10.22 -10.85 20.22
C THR A 26 11.09 -10.85 18.96
N VAL A 27 10.48 -10.88 17.77
CA VAL A 27 11.20 -10.80 16.50
C VAL A 27 11.96 -9.47 16.37
N VAL A 28 11.34 -8.35 16.77
CA VAL A 28 12.00 -7.04 16.77
C VAL A 28 13.22 -7.03 17.69
N GLN A 29 13.09 -7.55 18.91
CA GLN A 29 14.21 -7.65 19.85
C GLN A 29 15.35 -8.50 19.28
N GLN A 30 15.04 -9.64 18.67
CA GLN A 30 16.06 -10.48 18.05
C GLN A 30 16.81 -9.75 16.92
N LYS A 31 16.10 -8.95 16.11
CA LYS A 31 16.73 -8.16 15.04
C LYS A 31 17.57 -7.00 15.56
N MET A 32 17.21 -6.41 16.70
CA MET A 32 18.06 -5.42 17.38
C MET A 32 19.38 -6.06 17.84
N ILE A 33 19.33 -7.24 18.45
CA ILE A 33 20.53 -7.98 18.87
C ILE A 33 21.42 -8.33 17.67
N GLU A 34 20.83 -8.84 16.58
CA GLU A 34 21.58 -9.12 15.34
C GLU A 34 22.26 -7.85 14.78
N LEU A 35 21.58 -6.71 14.83
CA LEU A 35 22.12 -5.43 14.39
C LEU A 35 23.28 -4.98 15.28
N ASP A 36 23.15 -5.09 16.61
CA ASP A 36 24.22 -4.74 17.55
C ASP A 36 25.48 -5.59 17.31
N HIS A 37 25.31 -6.90 17.04
CA HIS A 37 26.42 -7.78 16.67
C HIS A 37 27.10 -7.35 15.37
N LEU A 38 26.33 -6.94 14.37
CA LEU A 38 26.87 -6.42 13.11
C LEU A 38 27.64 -5.12 13.34
N ASP A 39 27.08 -4.19 14.11
CA ASP A 39 27.71 -2.91 14.43
C ASP A 39 29.04 -3.10 15.17
N ALA A 40 29.07 -4.00 16.16
CA ALA A 40 30.30 -4.39 16.84
C ALA A 40 31.33 -4.98 15.86
N THR A 41 30.88 -5.88 14.97
CA THR A 41 31.75 -6.50 13.96
C THR A 41 32.32 -5.47 12.98
N ILE A 42 31.52 -4.50 12.53
CA ILE A 42 31.98 -3.44 11.63
C ILE A 42 33.05 -2.58 12.30
N ARG A 43 32.88 -2.25 13.59
CA ARG A 43 33.85 -1.47 14.38
C ARG A 43 35.19 -2.19 14.56
N ILE A 44 35.23 -3.53 14.51
CA ILE A 44 36.51 -4.28 14.50
C ILE A 44 37.33 -3.93 13.26
N PHE A 45 36.70 -3.77 12.09
CA PHE A 45 37.38 -3.43 10.85
C PHE A 45 37.60 -1.93 10.67
N LYS A 46 36.72 -1.09 11.21
CA LYS A 46 36.81 0.36 11.12
C LYS A 46 36.32 1.01 12.43
N PRO A 47 37.22 1.27 13.40
CA PRO A 47 36.83 1.78 14.72
C PRO A 47 36.12 3.14 14.68
N ASP A 48 36.58 4.05 13.81
CA ASP A 48 36.09 5.44 13.75
C ASP A 48 34.87 5.62 12.82
N ILE A 49 34.19 4.54 12.42
CA ILE A 49 33.00 4.65 11.57
C ILE A 49 31.80 5.16 12.36
N ASP A 50 31.17 6.21 11.83
CA ASP A 50 29.88 6.67 12.30
C ASP A 50 28.73 5.87 11.64
N LEU A 51 28.27 4.83 12.33
CA LEU A 51 27.20 3.95 11.85
C LEU A 51 25.82 4.63 11.83
N GLU A 52 25.61 5.72 12.58
CA GLU A 52 24.36 6.48 12.56
C GLU A 52 24.11 7.12 11.19
N THR A 53 25.16 7.32 10.40
CA THR A 53 25.06 7.82 9.02
C THR A 53 24.55 6.77 8.03
N VAL A 54 24.59 5.48 8.38
CA VAL A 54 24.17 4.38 7.52
C VAL A 54 22.64 4.30 7.53
N LYS A 55 22.03 4.85 6.48
CA LYS A 55 20.57 4.87 6.36
C LYS A 55 20.00 3.45 6.23
N PRO A 56 18.90 3.12 6.93
CA PRO A 56 18.18 1.88 6.71
C PRO A 56 17.78 1.73 5.24
N ARG A 57 17.95 0.52 4.69
CA ARG A 57 17.47 0.24 3.33
C ARG A 57 15.96 0.41 3.30
N THR A 58 15.46 1.18 2.32
CA THR A 58 14.01 1.35 2.15
C THR A 58 13.37 -0.02 1.92
N VAL A 59 12.56 -0.47 2.88
CA VAL A 59 11.68 -1.62 2.68
C VAL A 59 10.67 -1.21 1.59
N PRO A 60 10.37 -2.10 0.62
CA PRO A 60 9.41 -1.77 -0.41
C PRO A 60 8.08 -1.33 0.24
N PRO A 61 7.44 -0.24 -0.26
CA PRO A 61 6.26 0.31 0.39
C PRO A 61 5.20 -0.77 0.59
N ARG A 62 4.57 -0.80 1.76
CA ARG A 62 3.38 -1.63 2.00
C ARG A 62 2.39 -1.40 0.85
N HIS A 63 1.89 -2.49 0.26
CA HIS A 63 1.05 -2.50 -0.94
C HIS A 63 1.73 -2.01 -2.24
N GLN A 64 3.04 -2.21 -2.41
CA GLN A 64 3.65 -2.10 -3.72
C GLN A 64 2.86 -2.97 -4.71
N ALA A 65 2.50 -2.38 -5.85
CA ALA A 65 1.91 -3.13 -6.93
C ALA A 65 3.02 -3.87 -7.67
N LEU A 66 2.81 -5.16 -7.93
CA LEU A 66 3.66 -5.96 -8.78
C LEU A 66 3.67 -5.39 -10.21
N PRO A 67 4.68 -5.73 -11.03
CA PRO A 67 4.71 -5.34 -12.43
C PRO A 67 3.37 -5.63 -13.13
N GLY A 68 2.80 -4.61 -13.78
CA GLY A 68 1.53 -4.71 -14.49
C GLY A 68 0.27 -4.86 -13.61
N GLU A 69 0.39 -4.98 -12.29
CA GLU A 69 -0.77 -5.07 -11.38
C GLU A 69 -1.57 -3.77 -11.37
N MET A 70 -0.89 -2.61 -11.38
CA MET A 70 -1.55 -1.30 -11.43
C MET A 70 -2.46 -1.16 -12.65
N ILE A 71 -1.94 -1.44 -13.85
CA ILE A 71 -2.71 -1.28 -15.08
C ILE A 71 -3.85 -2.30 -15.18
N ARG A 72 -3.60 -3.55 -14.77
CA ARG A 72 -4.67 -4.56 -14.71
C ARG A 72 -5.78 -4.12 -13.76
N GLY A 73 -5.44 -3.64 -12.56
CA GLY A 73 -6.41 -3.12 -11.59
C GLY A 73 -7.22 -1.93 -12.13
N VAL A 74 -6.54 -0.94 -12.71
CA VAL A 74 -7.20 0.23 -13.32
C VAL A 74 -8.15 -0.19 -14.44
N LEU A 75 -7.71 -1.07 -15.35
CA LEU A 75 -8.57 -1.55 -16.44
C LEU A 75 -9.76 -2.35 -15.93
N THR A 76 -9.59 -3.19 -14.91
CA THR A 76 -10.70 -3.94 -14.31
C THR A 76 -11.72 -2.98 -13.69
N VAL A 77 -11.28 -1.98 -12.93
CA VAL A 77 -12.17 -0.95 -12.36
C VAL A 77 -12.94 -0.20 -13.44
N LEU A 78 -12.29 0.13 -14.56
CA LEU A 78 -12.94 0.82 -15.68
C LEU A 78 -13.87 -0.10 -16.48
N ARG A 79 -13.57 -1.40 -16.62
CA ARG A 79 -14.45 -2.37 -17.31
C ARG A 79 -15.77 -2.59 -16.58
N GLU A 80 -15.72 -2.59 -15.25
CA GLU A 80 -16.91 -2.79 -14.41
C GLU A 80 -17.73 -1.52 -14.24
N SER A 81 -17.14 -0.36 -14.53
CA SER A 81 -17.85 0.90 -14.48
C SER A 81 -18.70 1.11 -15.74
N LYS A 82 -19.97 1.44 -15.54
CA LYS A 82 -20.88 1.82 -16.64
C LYS A 82 -20.66 3.24 -17.15
N ALA A 83 -19.88 4.05 -16.42
CA ALA A 83 -19.60 5.45 -16.74
C ALA A 83 -18.10 5.78 -16.58
N PRO A 84 -17.59 6.81 -17.27
CA PRO A 84 -16.23 7.31 -17.08
C PRO A 84 -15.97 7.69 -15.62
N LEU A 85 -14.80 7.34 -15.09
CA LEU A 85 -14.43 7.58 -13.69
C LEU A 85 -13.29 8.58 -13.56
N SER A 86 -13.33 9.40 -12.52
CA SER A 86 -12.21 10.25 -12.16
C SER A 86 -11.03 9.43 -11.61
N SER A 87 -9.83 10.02 -11.64
CA SER A 87 -8.65 9.38 -11.04
C SER A 87 -8.83 9.08 -9.54
N MET A 88 -9.61 9.89 -8.82
CA MET A 88 -9.89 9.68 -7.40
C MET A 88 -10.84 8.49 -7.19
N GLU A 89 -11.90 8.37 -7.98
CA GLU A 89 -12.81 7.22 -7.89
C GLU A 89 -12.10 5.91 -8.25
N ILE A 90 -11.26 5.93 -9.29
CA ILE A 90 -10.41 4.77 -9.64
C ILE A 90 -9.48 4.42 -8.48
N THR A 91 -8.91 5.41 -7.81
CA THR A 91 -8.03 5.21 -6.64
C THR A 91 -8.77 4.51 -5.51
N LEU A 92 -9.93 5.02 -5.11
CA LEU A 92 -10.71 4.45 -4.01
C LEU A 92 -11.17 3.02 -4.31
N ARG A 93 -11.74 2.79 -5.51
CA ARG A 93 -12.17 1.44 -5.93
C ARG A 93 -11.00 0.46 -6.02
N LEU A 94 -9.83 0.92 -6.46
CA LEU A 94 -8.61 0.09 -6.50
C LEU A 94 -8.12 -0.22 -5.08
N MET A 95 -8.23 0.73 -4.14
CA MET A 95 -7.87 0.52 -2.74
C MET A 95 -8.79 -0.47 -2.04
N GLU A 96 -10.10 -0.35 -2.22
CA GLU A 96 -11.09 -1.30 -1.70
C GLU A 96 -10.81 -2.72 -2.19
N ARG A 97 -10.56 -2.88 -3.49
CA ARG A 97 -10.21 -4.18 -4.11
C ARG A 97 -8.94 -4.81 -3.55
N ARG A 98 -7.96 -3.99 -3.15
CA ARG A 98 -6.69 -4.43 -2.58
C ARG A 98 -6.72 -4.48 -1.06
N VAL A 99 -7.91 -4.34 -0.45
CA VAL A 99 -8.12 -4.35 1.00
C VAL A 99 -7.19 -3.35 1.71
N MET A 100 -7.04 -2.16 1.10
CA MET A 100 -6.24 -1.06 1.63
C MET A 100 -7.10 -0.14 2.49
N ASN A 101 -6.51 0.46 3.52
CA ASN A 101 -7.19 1.44 4.37
C ASN A 101 -7.45 2.74 3.59
N THR A 102 -8.69 2.96 3.17
CA THR A 102 -9.13 4.18 2.46
C THR A 102 -9.26 5.40 3.37
N ALA A 103 -9.26 5.22 4.69
CA ALA A 103 -9.26 6.32 5.66
C ALA A 103 -7.85 6.92 5.87
N ASP A 104 -6.79 6.21 5.48
CA ASP A 104 -5.42 6.73 5.53
C ASP A 104 -5.18 7.70 4.36
N LYS A 105 -5.24 9.01 4.66
CA LYS A 105 -5.04 10.09 3.69
C LYS A 105 -3.68 10.04 3.00
N MET A 106 -2.63 9.59 3.68
CA MET A 106 -1.28 9.50 3.11
C MET A 106 -1.18 8.34 2.13
N LEU A 107 -1.79 7.20 2.47
CA LEU A 107 -1.90 6.05 1.57
C LEU A 107 -2.72 6.40 0.33
N VAL A 108 -3.90 7.02 0.50
CA VAL A 108 -4.76 7.48 -0.61
C VAL A 108 -3.99 8.40 -1.54
N ARG A 109 -3.26 9.39 -1.01
CA ARG A 109 -2.44 10.30 -1.83
C ARG A 109 -1.36 9.55 -2.62
N THR A 110 -0.75 8.54 -2.01
CA THR A 110 0.30 7.73 -2.65
C THR A 110 -0.28 6.88 -3.80
N VAL A 111 -1.39 6.19 -3.56
CA VAL A 111 -2.05 5.38 -4.60
C VAL A 111 -2.61 6.28 -5.70
N SER A 112 -3.17 7.44 -5.37
CA SER A 112 -3.68 8.40 -6.34
C SER A 112 -2.60 8.87 -7.32
N LYS A 113 -1.40 9.22 -6.84
CA LYS A 113 -0.26 9.56 -7.71
C LYS A 113 0.08 8.42 -8.68
N ARG A 114 0.07 7.17 -8.21
CA ARG A 114 0.33 5.98 -9.04
C ARG A 114 -0.76 5.76 -10.09
N VAL A 115 -2.03 5.94 -9.72
CA VAL A 115 -3.17 5.85 -10.63
C VAL A 115 -3.08 6.93 -11.71
N VAL A 116 -2.82 8.18 -11.34
CA VAL A 116 -2.66 9.30 -12.28
C VAL A 116 -1.52 9.03 -13.28
N ALA A 117 -0.37 8.54 -12.82
CA ALA A 117 0.73 8.17 -13.71
C ALA A 117 0.31 7.02 -14.66
N CYS A 118 -0.37 6.00 -14.14
CA CYS A 118 -0.86 4.85 -14.91
C CYS A 118 -1.83 5.28 -16.02
N VAL A 119 -2.88 6.03 -15.69
CA VAL A 119 -3.91 6.42 -16.67
C VAL A 119 -3.37 7.36 -17.75
N ARG A 120 -2.43 8.26 -17.40
CA ARG A 120 -1.75 9.13 -18.36
C ARG A 120 -0.87 8.32 -19.32
N HIS A 121 -0.09 7.39 -18.80
CA HIS A 121 0.73 6.48 -19.62
C HIS A 121 -0.13 5.62 -20.55
N SER A 122 -1.23 5.06 -20.04
CA SER A 122 -2.15 4.25 -20.82
C SER A 122 -2.89 5.03 -21.90
N ARG A 123 -3.19 6.32 -21.66
CA ARG A 123 -3.71 7.21 -22.69
C ARG A 123 -2.69 7.48 -23.78
N ALA A 124 -1.42 7.70 -23.43
CA ALA A 124 -0.35 7.86 -24.43
C ALA A 124 -0.19 6.62 -25.32
N LYS A 125 -0.52 5.43 -24.80
CA LYS A 125 -0.56 4.16 -25.55
C LYS A 125 -1.89 3.88 -26.27
N GLY A 126 -2.85 4.81 -26.24
CA GLY A 126 -4.15 4.64 -26.87
C GLY A 126 -5.10 3.65 -26.17
N LEU A 127 -4.78 3.16 -24.96
CA LEU A 127 -5.63 2.21 -24.22
C LEU A 127 -6.78 2.89 -23.48
N LEU A 128 -6.59 4.13 -23.05
CA LEU A 128 -7.58 4.92 -22.32
C LEU A 128 -7.82 6.26 -23.02
N ARG A 129 -9.05 6.75 -22.94
CA ARG A 129 -9.42 8.12 -23.35
C ARG A 129 -9.85 8.93 -22.14
N SER A 130 -9.65 10.24 -22.22
CA SER A 130 -10.05 11.18 -21.17
C SER A 130 -11.13 12.13 -21.69
N THR A 131 -12.22 12.25 -20.97
CA THR A 131 -13.27 13.25 -21.23
C THR A 131 -13.20 14.35 -20.17
N LYS A 132 -13.48 15.59 -20.58
CA LYS A 132 -13.53 16.74 -19.67
C LYS A 132 -14.95 16.92 -19.18
N THR A 133 -15.12 17.09 -17.87
CA THR A 133 -16.40 17.42 -17.23
C THR A 133 -16.42 18.90 -16.83
N PRO A 134 -17.59 19.54 -16.74
CA PRO A 134 -17.70 20.87 -16.11
C PRO A 134 -17.06 20.83 -14.72
N GLY A 135 -15.99 21.60 -14.48
CA GLY A 135 -15.19 21.54 -13.25
C GLY A 135 -13.73 21.08 -13.41
N GLN A 136 -13.20 21.00 -14.63
CA GLN A 136 -11.80 20.67 -14.95
C GLN A 136 -11.31 19.26 -14.55
N GLN A 137 -12.20 18.42 -14.01
CA GLN A 137 -11.86 17.03 -13.70
C GLN A 137 -11.81 16.21 -14.99
N LEU A 138 -10.74 15.42 -15.14
CA LEU A 138 -10.63 14.43 -16.20
C LEU A 138 -11.30 13.14 -15.75
N LEU A 139 -12.27 12.68 -16.54
CA LEU A 139 -12.82 11.35 -16.43
C LEU A 139 -12.11 10.42 -17.41
N TRP A 140 -11.93 9.18 -17.01
CA TRP A 140 -11.21 8.16 -17.74
C TRP A 140 -12.14 7.01 -18.09
N GLU A 141 -11.98 6.51 -19.31
CA GLU A 141 -12.69 5.34 -19.80
C GLU A 141 -11.79 4.60 -20.81
N ILE A 142 -12.14 3.35 -21.10
CA ILE A 142 -11.39 2.52 -22.04
C ILE A 142 -11.60 3.07 -23.45
N ALA A 143 -10.51 3.24 -24.20
CA ALA A 143 -10.59 3.55 -25.62
C ALA A 143 -11.17 2.32 -26.33
N ARG A 144 -12.39 2.47 -26.84
CA ARG A 144 -13.06 1.49 -27.70
C ARG A 144 -12.88 1.91 -29.16
#